data_AF-A0A6N1VCT6-F1
#
_entry.id   AF-A0A6N1VCT6-F1
#
_cell.length_a   1.000
_cell.length_b   1.000
_cell.length_c   1.000
_cell.angle_alpha   90.00
_cell.angle_beta   90.00
_cell.angle_gamma   90.00
#
_symmetry.space_group_name_H-M   'P 1'
#
loop_
_entity.id
_entity.type
_entity.pdbx_description
1 polymer ?
#
loop_
_entity_poly.entity_id
_entity_poly.type
_entity_poly.pdbx_seq_one_letter_code
_entity_poly.pdbx_strand_id
1 'polypeptide(L)'
;MESESSSLILLLEFALRGGTTGIGLLMAGLLFSVRPVCATTFLGGLFAIGAAVYAMISAPAIQEAVGAAYAPLRLFAMLSPAFFWLFIMAMFDDDFEWKAWMAIPPATIDLVHLAALPFPDAAHAARVAHVAIVIVLMAHVLVLTRRNFGDDLVAARRQFTTIVVVLVPLVCLTIVVVATYEMLELRSTVASPMIAAMLFAVAAAFGFGISGIRKSLIPETGRPRPQPEAVSSAADRHDLARLEKLMEEGIFLHPGLTIGELAGRLDIPEHRLRRLINKGLGYRNFAAFLNDHRIEEARRRLSDPQSAREQITGLAFDLGYSSLAPFNRAFRERMGMSPSQFREKALQQA
;
A
#
# COMPACT_ATOMS: atom_id res chain seq x y z
N MET A 1 -6.81 45.01 -19.59
CA MET A 1 -7.63 43.89 -19.08
C MET A 1 -7.12 42.53 -19.52
N GLU A 2 -6.94 42.23 -20.81
CA GLU A 2 -6.43 40.91 -21.25
C GLU A 2 -5.00 40.62 -20.76
N SER A 3 -4.09 41.60 -20.85
CA SER A 3 -2.70 41.44 -20.36
C SER A 3 -2.60 41.18 -18.86
N GLU A 4 -3.38 41.87 -18.03
CA GLU A 4 -3.40 41.65 -16.58
C GLU A 4 -4.02 40.28 -16.23
N SER A 5 -5.07 39.87 -16.94
CA SER A 5 -5.69 38.56 -16.75
C SER A 5 -4.72 37.43 -17.09
N SER A 6 -3.96 37.53 -18.18
CA SER A 6 -2.91 36.57 -18.53
C SER A 6 -1.79 36.52 -17.49
N SER A 7 -1.35 37.66 -16.95
CA SER A 7 -0.34 37.71 -15.89
C SER A 7 -0.82 37.06 -14.59
N LEU A 8 -2.08 37.27 -14.20
CA LEU A 8 -2.66 36.64 -13.01
C LEU A 8 -2.78 35.12 -13.14
N ILE A 9 -3.18 34.62 -14.32
CA ILE A 9 -3.26 33.17 -14.60
C ILE A 9 -1.89 32.52 -14.48
N LEU A 10 -0.86 33.16 -15.04
CA LEU A 10 0.52 32.68 -14.98
C LEU A 10 1.04 32.64 -13.53
N LEU A 11 0.80 33.71 -12.74
CA LEU A 11 1.16 33.76 -11.33
C LEU A 11 0.47 32.66 -10.52
N LEU A 12 -0.82 32.42 -10.76
CA LEU A 12 -1.58 31.35 -10.12
C LEU A 12 -1.01 29.98 -10.48
N GLU A 13 -0.69 29.75 -11.76
CA GLU A 13 -0.09 28.49 -12.21
C GLU A 13 1.25 28.22 -11.50
N PHE A 14 2.14 29.21 -11.46
CA PHE A 14 3.42 29.09 -10.75
C PHE A 14 3.22 28.84 -9.24
N ALA A 15 2.26 29.51 -8.62
CA ALA A 15 1.93 29.29 -7.21
C ALA A 15 1.45 27.86 -6.94
N LEU A 16 0.58 27.31 -7.80
CA LEU A 16 0.06 25.94 -7.68
C LEU A 16 1.15 24.87 -7.89
N ARG A 17 2.01 25.06 -8.89
CA ARG A 17 3.14 24.17 -9.15
C ARG A 17 4.17 24.24 -8.03
N GLY A 18 4.53 25.45 -7.59
CA GLY A 18 5.41 25.67 -6.45
C GLY A 18 4.87 25.06 -5.16
N GLY A 19 3.55 25.19 -4.92
CA GLY A 19 2.85 24.53 -3.82
C GLY A 19 2.94 23.01 -3.89
N THR A 20 2.70 22.43 -5.07
CA THR A 20 2.83 20.97 -5.31
C THR A 20 4.25 20.49 -5.00
N THR A 21 5.26 21.20 -5.52
CA THR A 21 6.67 20.90 -5.27
C THR A 21 7.02 21.00 -3.78
N GLY A 22 6.57 22.06 -3.11
CA GLY A 22 6.78 22.27 -1.68
C GLY A 22 6.16 21.16 -0.81
N ILE A 23 4.92 20.77 -1.11
CA ILE A 23 4.23 19.66 -0.44
C ILE A 23 4.99 18.35 -0.65
N GLY A 24 5.39 18.04 -1.90
CA GLY A 24 6.11 16.82 -2.22
C GLY A 24 7.47 16.71 -1.52
N LEU A 25 8.25 17.79 -1.50
CA LEU A 25 9.55 17.81 -0.79
C LEU A 25 9.39 17.72 0.73
N LEU A 26 8.39 18.41 1.30
CA LEU A 26 8.08 18.33 2.73
C LEU A 26 7.62 16.91 3.11
N MET A 27 6.82 16.25 2.27
CA MET A 27 6.43 14.85 2.45
C MET A 27 7.62 13.90 2.39
N ALA A 28 8.50 14.05 1.40
CA ALA A 28 9.71 13.25 1.31
C ALA A 28 10.59 13.41 2.57
N GLY A 29 10.80 14.65 3.02
CA GLY A 29 11.52 14.93 4.26
C GLY A 29 10.86 14.31 5.49
N LEU A 30 9.53 14.39 5.60
CA LEU A 30 8.78 13.77 6.69
C LEU A 30 8.91 12.25 6.68
N LEU A 31 8.83 11.60 5.52
CA LEU A 31 8.98 10.16 5.40
C LEU A 31 10.41 9.71 5.72
N PHE A 32 11.44 10.40 5.21
CA PHE A 32 12.84 10.08 5.52
C PHE A 32 13.24 10.42 6.96
N SER A 33 12.50 11.28 7.65
CA SER A 33 12.69 11.55 9.08
C SER A 33 12.32 10.37 9.98
N VAL A 34 11.51 9.44 9.46
CA VAL A 34 11.07 8.24 10.19
C VAL A 34 12.23 7.24 10.27
N ARG A 35 12.57 6.82 11.50
CA ARG A 35 13.66 5.86 11.76
C ARG A 35 13.10 4.59 12.41
N PRO A 36 13.60 3.39 12.03
CA PRO A 36 14.53 3.14 10.92
C PRO A 36 13.89 3.44 9.56
N VAL A 37 14.72 3.74 8.55
CA VAL A 37 14.23 3.89 7.17
C VAL A 37 13.88 2.50 6.66
N CYS A 38 12.60 2.25 6.42
CA CYS A 38 12.10 1.01 5.86
C CYS A 38 11.70 1.21 4.39
N ALA A 39 11.41 0.12 3.68
CA ALA A 39 11.01 0.19 2.27
C ALA A 39 9.80 1.10 2.05
N THR A 40 8.82 1.09 2.96
CA THR A 40 7.63 1.95 2.88
C THR A 40 7.99 3.43 2.90
N THR A 41 8.81 3.88 3.86
CA THR A 41 9.17 5.31 3.95
C THR A 41 10.11 5.73 2.83
N PHE A 42 10.99 4.81 2.39
CA PHE A 42 11.89 5.06 1.27
C PHE A 42 11.14 5.24 -0.06
N LEU A 43 10.28 4.28 -0.42
CA LEU A 43 9.52 4.28 -1.68
C LEU A 43 8.49 5.41 -1.71
N GLY A 44 7.83 5.70 -0.58
CA GLY A 44 6.93 6.84 -0.47
C GLY A 44 7.66 8.18 -0.65
N GLY A 45 8.90 8.28 -0.15
CA GLY A 45 9.75 9.44 -0.36
C GLY A 45 10.15 9.62 -1.83
N LEU A 46 10.55 8.55 -2.51
CA LEU A 46 10.84 8.57 -3.95
C LEU A 46 9.63 8.99 -4.78
N PHE A 47 8.44 8.47 -4.45
CA PHE A 47 7.18 8.90 -5.07
C PHE A 47 6.97 10.41 -4.92
N ALA A 48 7.10 10.94 -3.69
CA ALA A 48 6.87 12.35 -3.39
C ALA A 48 7.88 13.28 -4.09
N ILE A 49 9.16 12.88 -4.17
CA ILE A 49 10.17 13.60 -4.96
C ILE A 49 9.80 13.54 -6.44
N GLY A 50 9.46 12.37 -6.98
CA GLY A 50 9.09 12.23 -8.39
C GLY A 50 7.91 13.11 -8.78
N ALA A 51 6.88 13.19 -7.93
CA ALA A 51 5.72 14.06 -8.14
C ALA A 51 6.09 15.55 -8.08
N ALA A 52 6.97 15.94 -7.14
CA ALA A 52 7.48 17.30 -7.04
C ALA A 52 8.31 17.70 -8.27
N VAL A 53 9.20 16.81 -8.72
CA VAL A 53 9.99 17.01 -9.94
C VAL A 53 9.06 17.13 -11.15
N TYR A 54 8.06 16.26 -11.28
CA TYR A 54 7.09 16.32 -12.37
C TYR A 54 6.35 17.68 -12.43
N ALA A 55 5.83 18.15 -11.29
CA ALA A 55 5.12 19.43 -11.20
C ALA A 55 6.00 20.62 -11.58
N MET A 56 7.29 20.56 -11.23
CA MET A 56 8.29 21.57 -11.55
C MET A 56 8.65 21.58 -13.05
N ILE A 57 9.01 20.42 -13.63
CA ILE A 57 9.49 20.33 -15.02
C ILE A 57 8.39 20.42 -16.07
N SER A 58 7.12 20.22 -15.69
CA SER A 58 5.98 20.39 -16.61
C SER A 58 5.62 21.87 -16.86
N ALA A 59 6.34 22.81 -16.23
CA ALA A 59 6.22 24.24 -16.51
C ALA A 59 7.11 24.61 -17.71
N PRO A 60 6.58 25.22 -18.79
CA PRO A 60 7.36 25.53 -19.98
C PRO A 60 8.61 26.38 -19.70
N ALA A 61 8.52 27.37 -18.81
CA ALA A 61 9.64 28.23 -18.44
C ALA A 61 10.79 27.47 -17.75
N ILE A 62 10.47 26.39 -17.04
CA ILE A 62 11.48 25.56 -16.34
C ILE A 62 12.18 24.63 -17.33
N GLN A 63 11.48 24.14 -18.35
CA GLN A 63 12.08 23.29 -19.38
C GLN A 63 13.26 23.99 -20.07
N GLU A 64 13.12 25.28 -20.38
CA GLU A 64 14.19 26.09 -20.98
C GLU A 64 15.34 26.35 -19.98
N ALA A 65 15.01 26.64 -18.72
CA ALA A 65 16.01 26.95 -17.68
C ALA A 65 16.88 25.75 -17.27
N VAL A 66 16.31 24.55 -17.28
CA VAL A 66 16.97 23.32 -16.80
C VAL A 66 17.88 22.69 -17.86
N GLY A 67 17.66 22.98 -19.14
CA GLY A 67 18.52 22.56 -20.25
C GLY A 67 18.75 21.04 -20.28
N ALA A 68 20.03 20.63 -20.30
CA ALA A 68 20.41 19.21 -20.41
C ALA A 68 19.94 18.34 -19.23
N ALA A 69 19.68 18.92 -18.06
CA ALA A 69 19.17 18.19 -16.90
C ALA A 69 17.69 17.81 -17.04
N TYR A 70 16.97 18.34 -18.05
CA TYR A 70 15.55 18.06 -18.25
C TYR A 70 15.29 16.57 -18.54
N ALA A 71 16.10 15.95 -19.40
CA ALA A 71 15.92 14.56 -19.78
C ALA A 71 16.00 13.58 -18.58
N PRO A 72 17.06 13.59 -17.74
CA PRO A 72 17.12 12.71 -16.57
C PRO A 72 16.05 13.03 -15.52
N LEU A 73 15.71 14.31 -15.30
CA LEU A 73 14.63 14.68 -14.38
C LEU A 73 13.26 14.20 -14.88
N ARG A 74 13.03 14.25 -16.19
CA ARG A 74 11.81 13.72 -16.82
C ARG A 74 11.73 12.21 -16.63
N LEU A 75 12.79 11.45 -16.90
CA LEU A 75 12.81 10.00 -16.69
C LEU A 75 12.48 9.65 -15.23
N PHE A 76 13.15 10.32 -14.27
CA PHE A 76 12.85 10.11 -12.85
C PHE A 76 11.39 10.45 -12.49
N ALA A 77 10.86 11.56 -13.00
CA ALA A 77 9.47 11.96 -12.78
C ALA A 77 8.48 10.92 -13.34
N MET A 78 8.79 10.31 -14.48
CA MET A 78 7.96 9.26 -15.11
C MET A 78 7.88 7.99 -14.24
N LEU A 79 8.85 7.74 -13.36
CA LEU A 79 8.82 6.62 -12.42
C LEU A 79 7.92 6.86 -11.20
N SER A 80 7.43 8.08 -10.98
CA SER A 80 6.62 8.43 -9.80
C SER A 80 5.43 7.46 -9.57
N PRO A 81 4.60 7.11 -10.58
CA PRO A 81 3.51 6.15 -10.38
C PRO A 81 3.99 4.73 -10.03
N ALA A 82 5.16 4.32 -10.52
CA ALA A 82 5.75 3.03 -10.16
C ALA A 82 6.26 3.04 -8.71
N PHE A 83 6.87 4.13 -8.25
CA PHE A 83 7.24 4.31 -6.85
C PHE A 83 6.00 4.35 -5.93
N PHE A 84 4.90 4.97 -6.37
CA PHE A 84 3.63 4.93 -5.63
C PHE A 84 3.09 3.49 -5.52
N TRP A 85 3.12 2.74 -6.62
CA TRP A 85 2.71 1.34 -6.61
C TRP A 85 3.57 0.50 -5.65
N LEU A 86 4.90 0.64 -5.70
CA LEU A 86 5.83 -0.03 -4.78
C LEU A 86 5.62 0.41 -3.33
N PHE A 87 5.37 1.69 -3.10
CA PHE A 87 5.05 2.23 -1.78
C PHE A 87 3.81 1.56 -1.20
N ILE A 88 2.75 1.39 -1.98
CA ILE A 88 1.53 0.71 -1.54
C ILE A 88 1.80 -0.79 -1.27
N MET A 89 2.58 -1.47 -2.11
CA MET A 89 3.02 -2.86 -1.85
C MET A 89 3.76 -2.97 -0.52
N ALA A 90 4.76 -2.11 -0.29
CA ALA A 90 5.55 -2.07 0.94
C ALA A 90 4.76 -1.56 2.15
N MET A 91 3.61 -0.91 1.96
CA MET A 91 2.75 -0.49 3.07
C MET A 91 1.89 -1.65 3.60
N PHE A 92 1.49 -2.57 2.72
CA PHE A 92 0.66 -3.72 3.08
C PHE A 92 1.46 -5.00 3.42
N ASP A 93 2.73 -5.05 3.05
CA ASP A 93 3.64 -6.15 3.37
C ASP A 93 4.56 -5.73 4.53
N ASP A 94 4.34 -6.29 5.72
CA ASP A 94 5.13 -5.95 6.92
C ASP A 94 6.56 -6.52 6.86
N ASP A 95 6.74 -7.64 6.16
CA ASP A 95 8.05 -8.28 5.87
C ASP A 95 8.44 -8.03 4.41
N PHE A 96 8.28 -6.79 3.95
CA PHE A 96 8.51 -6.44 2.56
C PHE A 96 9.91 -6.87 2.08
N GLU A 97 9.93 -7.91 1.25
CA GLU A 97 11.12 -8.41 0.59
C GLU A 97 11.13 -7.98 -0.87
N TRP A 98 12.28 -7.48 -1.32
CA TRP A 98 12.46 -7.12 -2.71
C TRP A 98 12.48 -8.36 -3.59
N LYS A 99 11.51 -8.45 -4.51
CA LYS A 99 11.44 -9.53 -5.50
C LYS A 99 11.79 -8.98 -6.88
N ALA A 100 12.53 -9.75 -7.68
CA ALA A 100 13.01 -9.28 -9.00
C ALA A 100 11.89 -8.75 -9.91
N TRP A 101 10.69 -9.35 -9.84
CA TRP A 101 9.54 -8.93 -10.64
C TRP A 101 9.04 -7.52 -10.30
N MET A 102 9.29 -7.02 -9.08
CA MET A 102 8.90 -5.67 -8.64
C MET A 102 9.67 -4.57 -9.37
N ALA A 103 10.86 -4.89 -9.92
CA ALA A 103 11.65 -3.97 -10.72
C ALA A 103 11.18 -3.88 -12.19
N ILE A 104 10.33 -4.81 -12.65
CA ILE A 104 9.91 -4.87 -14.05
C ILE A 104 9.13 -3.61 -14.47
N PRO A 105 8.09 -3.15 -13.73
CA PRO A 105 7.35 -1.97 -14.14
C PRO A 105 8.20 -0.68 -14.25
N PRO A 106 9.01 -0.27 -13.25
CA PRO A 106 9.84 0.93 -13.40
C PRO A 106 10.88 0.78 -14.53
N ALA A 107 11.51 -0.39 -14.67
CA ALA A 107 12.45 -0.63 -15.77
C ALA A 107 11.78 -0.55 -17.15
N THR A 108 10.54 -1.02 -17.27
CA THR A 108 9.78 -0.96 -18.53
C THR A 108 9.43 0.49 -18.88
N ILE A 109 9.03 1.31 -17.89
CA ILE A 109 8.72 2.74 -18.11
C ILE A 109 9.95 3.46 -18.65
N ASP A 110 11.11 3.31 -18.01
CA ASP A 110 12.34 3.96 -18.47
C ASP A 110 12.80 3.43 -19.83
N LEU A 111 12.76 2.12 -20.04
CA LEU A 111 13.15 1.50 -21.31
C LEU A 111 12.30 2.04 -22.48
N VAL A 112 10.99 2.18 -22.29
CA VAL A 112 10.08 2.74 -23.30
C VAL A 112 10.46 4.17 -23.68
N HIS A 113 10.80 5.02 -22.69
CA HIS A 113 11.17 6.41 -22.98
C HIS A 113 12.57 6.51 -23.58
N LEU A 114 13.53 5.73 -23.07
CA LEU A 114 14.90 5.69 -23.60
C LEU A 114 14.94 5.19 -25.04
N ALA A 115 14.19 4.13 -25.36
CA ALA A 115 14.09 3.59 -26.71
C ALA A 115 13.44 4.58 -27.70
N ALA A 116 12.59 5.49 -27.22
CA ALA A 116 11.94 6.51 -28.05
C ALA A 116 12.80 7.78 -28.25
N LEU A 117 13.86 8.00 -27.44
CA LEU A 117 14.74 9.19 -27.58
C LEU A 117 15.30 9.39 -29.00
N PRO A 118 15.81 8.37 -29.72
CA PRO A 118 16.34 8.56 -31.07
C PRO A 118 15.27 8.67 -32.16
N PHE A 119 14.00 8.38 -31.86
CA PHE A 119 12.91 8.33 -32.83
C PHE A 119 11.78 9.29 -32.45
N PRO A 120 11.77 10.54 -32.96
CA PRO A 120 10.75 11.53 -32.62
C PRO A 120 9.31 11.05 -32.84
N ASP A 121 9.07 10.28 -33.90
CA ASP A 121 7.75 9.71 -34.22
C ASP A 121 7.28 8.68 -33.18
N ALA A 122 8.22 8.02 -32.48
CA ALA A 122 7.93 7.05 -31.44
C ALA A 122 7.53 7.71 -30.10
N ALA A 123 7.70 9.03 -29.93
CA ALA A 123 7.39 9.72 -28.69
C ALA A 123 5.90 9.61 -28.29
N HIS A 124 5.00 9.62 -29.27
CA HIS A 124 3.56 9.43 -29.06
C HIS A 124 3.27 8.00 -28.57
N ALA A 125 3.84 6.99 -29.23
CA ALA A 125 3.67 5.59 -28.84
C ALA A 125 4.23 5.33 -27.44
N ALA A 126 5.38 5.93 -27.09
CA ALA A 126 5.97 5.82 -25.76
C ALA A 126 5.07 6.42 -24.67
N ARG A 127 4.45 7.58 -24.92
CA ARG A 127 3.46 8.18 -24.00
C ARG A 127 2.24 7.29 -23.81
N VAL A 128 1.67 6.75 -24.89
CA VAL A 128 0.52 5.84 -24.81
C VAL A 128 0.87 4.58 -24.02
N ALA A 129 2.03 3.98 -24.30
CA ALA A 129 2.53 2.82 -23.57
C ALA A 129 2.75 3.13 -22.07
N HIS A 130 3.31 4.29 -21.73
CA HIS A 130 3.43 4.76 -20.35
C HIS A 130 2.06 4.76 -19.67
N VAL A 131 1.09 5.47 -20.23
CA VAL A 131 -0.24 5.62 -19.63
C VAL A 131 -0.90 4.27 -19.43
N ALA A 132 -0.78 3.36 -20.40
CA ALA A 132 -1.30 2.00 -20.29
C ALA A 132 -0.66 1.22 -19.13
N ILE A 133 0.67 1.27 -18.98
CA ILE A 133 1.39 0.65 -17.86
C ILE A 133 0.90 1.21 -16.53
N VAL A 134 0.79 2.54 -16.43
CA VAL A 134 0.34 3.20 -15.20
C VAL A 134 -1.10 2.83 -14.84
N ILE A 135 -2.02 2.76 -15.80
CA ILE A 135 -3.40 2.32 -15.57
C ILE A 135 -3.42 0.90 -14.99
N VAL A 136 -2.60 -0.02 -15.53
CA VAL A 136 -2.49 -1.40 -15.00
C VAL A 136 -1.96 -1.39 -13.56
N LEU A 137 -0.92 -0.61 -13.26
CA LEU A 137 -0.38 -0.48 -11.90
C LEU A 137 -1.42 0.09 -10.93
N MET A 138 -2.16 1.12 -11.34
CA MET A 138 -3.18 1.74 -10.50
C MET A 138 -4.40 0.84 -10.29
N ALA A 139 -4.78 0.04 -11.30
CA ALA A 139 -5.79 -1.00 -11.13
C ALA A 139 -5.35 -2.04 -10.09
N HIS A 140 -4.07 -2.45 -10.13
CA HIS A 140 -3.51 -3.35 -9.14
C HIS A 140 -3.48 -2.73 -7.73
N VAL A 141 -3.13 -1.44 -7.61
CA VAL A 141 -3.26 -0.70 -6.33
C VAL A 141 -4.68 -0.79 -5.79
N LEU A 142 -5.70 -0.51 -6.62
CA LEU A 142 -7.10 -0.58 -6.19
C LEU A 142 -7.52 -1.98 -5.76
N VAL A 143 -7.07 -3.04 -6.45
CA VAL A 143 -7.34 -4.43 -6.07
C VAL A 143 -6.69 -4.77 -4.73
N LEU A 144 -5.42 -4.40 -4.53
CA LEU A 144 -4.69 -4.66 -3.28
C LEU A 144 -5.33 -3.93 -2.10
N THR A 145 -5.63 -2.66 -2.30
CA THR A 145 -6.31 -1.77 -1.35
C THR A 145 -7.65 -2.36 -0.92
N ARG A 146 -8.49 -2.81 -1.86
CA ARG A 146 -9.78 -3.45 -1.55
C ARG A 146 -9.65 -4.76 -0.80
N ARG A 147 -8.67 -5.60 -1.16
CA ARG A 147 -8.44 -6.90 -0.51
C ARG A 147 -8.01 -6.74 0.95
N ASN A 148 -7.13 -5.77 1.23
CA ASN A 148 -6.55 -5.61 2.56
C ASN A 148 -7.35 -4.68 3.50
N PHE A 149 -8.30 -3.89 2.96
CA PHE A 149 -9.07 -2.91 3.75
C PHE A 149 -9.87 -3.54 4.90
N GLY A 150 -10.52 -4.68 4.64
CA GLY A 150 -11.35 -5.37 5.64
C GLY A 150 -10.55 -5.92 6.82
N ASP A 151 -9.34 -6.42 6.55
CA ASP A 151 -8.54 -7.13 7.56
C ASP A 151 -7.62 -6.21 8.37
N ASP A 152 -7.38 -4.98 7.91
CA ASP A 152 -6.45 -4.05 8.55
C ASP A 152 -6.97 -3.50 9.89
N LEU A 153 -6.35 -3.87 11.00
CA LEU A 153 -6.76 -3.45 12.34
C LEU A 153 -6.27 -2.04 12.68
N VAL A 154 -5.28 -1.50 11.96
CA VAL A 154 -4.68 -0.19 12.21
C VAL A 154 -5.56 0.92 11.64
N ALA A 155 -6.21 1.69 12.53
CA ALA A 155 -7.16 2.74 12.13
C ALA A 155 -6.56 3.80 11.20
N ALA A 156 -5.32 4.21 11.44
CA ALA A 156 -4.64 5.20 10.60
C ALA A 156 -4.42 4.67 9.17
N ARG A 157 -3.96 3.42 9.02
CA ARG A 157 -3.72 2.78 7.72
C ARG A 157 -5.03 2.60 6.94
N ARG A 158 -6.14 2.27 7.61
CA ARG A 158 -7.49 2.27 6.98
C ARG A 158 -7.91 3.65 6.46
N GLN A 159 -7.76 4.72 7.25
CA GLN A 159 -8.10 6.07 6.80
C GLN A 159 -7.31 6.45 5.54
N PHE A 160 -6.01 6.15 5.52
CA PHE A 160 -5.18 6.36 4.34
C PHE A 160 -5.63 5.51 3.15
N THR A 161 -5.98 4.24 3.38
CA THR A 161 -6.49 3.34 2.34
C THR A 161 -7.78 3.88 1.72
N THR A 162 -8.70 4.44 2.53
CA THR A 162 -9.90 5.13 2.01
C THR A 162 -9.54 6.32 1.12
N ILE A 163 -8.57 7.14 1.54
CA ILE A 163 -8.08 8.27 0.73
C ILE A 163 -7.50 7.75 -0.59
N VAL A 164 -6.71 6.67 -0.58
CA VAL A 164 -6.11 6.07 -1.79
C VAL A 164 -7.18 5.58 -2.78
N VAL A 165 -8.26 4.94 -2.32
CA VAL A 165 -9.35 4.49 -3.21
C VAL A 165 -9.97 5.64 -3.99
N VAL A 166 -10.10 6.83 -3.37
CA VAL A 166 -10.64 8.03 -4.01
C VAL A 166 -9.59 8.74 -4.86
N LEU A 167 -8.35 8.81 -4.36
CA LEU A 167 -7.26 9.55 -4.99
C LEU A 167 -6.76 8.88 -6.27
N VAL A 168 -6.64 7.55 -6.29
CA VAL A 168 -6.07 6.82 -7.44
C VAL A 168 -6.84 7.05 -8.74
N PRO A 169 -8.19 6.97 -8.79
CA PRO A 169 -8.95 7.34 -9.98
C PRO A 169 -8.74 8.78 -10.44
N LEU A 170 -8.64 9.73 -9.49
CA LEU A 170 -8.37 11.15 -9.80
C LEU A 170 -6.96 11.33 -10.40
N VAL A 171 -5.97 10.61 -9.88
CA VAL A 171 -4.62 10.58 -10.44
C VAL A 171 -4.60 9.97 -11.83
N CYS A 172 -5.30 8.85 -12.06
CA CYS A 172 -5.44 8.26 -13.39
C CYS A 172 -6.08 9.25 -14.37
N LEU A 173 -7.16 9.92 -13.97
CA LEU A 173 -7.81 10.93 -14.79
C LEU A 173 -6.85 12.08 -15.10
N THR A 174 -6.06 12.51 -14.11
CA THR A 174 -5.02 13.54 -14.29
C THR A 174 -4.01 13.14 -15.34
N ILE A 175 -3.46 11.93 -15.22
CA ILE A 175 -2.45 11.42 -16.14
C ILE A 175 -3.00 11.31 -17.55
N VAL A 176 -4.24 10.82 -17.71
CA VAL A 176 -4.90 10.71 -19.02
C VAL A 176 -5.13 12.10 -19.63
N VAL A 177 -5.69 13.05 -18.88
CA VAL A 177 -5.95 14.42 -19.35
C VAL A 177 -4.66 15.10 -19.80
N VAL A 178 -3.61 15.00 -18.99
CA VAL A 178 -2.28 15.54 -19.31
C VAL A 178 -1.71 14.89 -20.56
N ALA A 179 -1.74 13.56 -20.66
CA ALA A 179 -1.23 12.85 -21.82
C ALA A 179 -1.99 13.21 -23.10
N THR A 180 -3.32 13.34 -23.04
CA THR A 180 -4.13 13.79 -24.18
C THR A 180 -3.80 15.21 -24.58
N TYR A 181 -3.64 16.12 -23.61
CA TYR A 181 -3.27 17.50 -23.86
C TYR A 181 -1.90 17.64 -24.54
N GLU A 182 -0.90 16.90 -24.05
CA GLU A 182 0.43 16.84 -24.67
C GLU A 182 0.39 16.22 -26.07
N MET A 183 -0.44 15.19 -26.31
CA MET A 183 -0.55 14.53 -27.62
C MET A 183 -1.25 15.40 -28.67
N LEU A 184 -2.22 16.22 -28.27
CA LEU A 184 -2.96 17.09 -29.19
C LEU A 184 -2.24 18.43 -29.45
N GLU A 185 -1.07 18.64 -28.84
CA GLU A 185 -0.30 19.90 -28.89
C GLU A 185 -1.16 21.15 -28.63
N LEU A 186 -2.24 20.99 -27.86
CA LEU A 186 -3.15 22.07 -27.56
C LEU A 186 -2.37 23.09 -26.73
N ARG A 187 -2.16 24.30 -27.24
CA ARG A 187 -1.62 25.42 -26.46
C ARG A 187 -2.79 26.23 -25.93
N SER A 188 -3.44 25.73 -24.88
CA SER A 188 -4.53 26.43 -24.21
C SER A 188 -4.02 27.17 -22.97
N THR A 189 -4.35 28.45 -22.89
CA THR A 189 -4.10 29.30 -21.72
C THR A 189 -4.86 28.85 -20.46
N VAL A 190 -5.89 28.02 -20.63
CA VAL A 190 -6.75 27.53 -19.53
C VAL A 190 -6.36 26.12 -19.08
N ALA A 191 -5.86 25.27 -19.97
CA ALA A 191 -5.58 23.88 -19.62
C ALA A 191 -4.36 23.72 -18.69
N SER A 192 -3.29 24.50 -18.91
CA SER A 192 -2.09 24.47 -18.07
C SER A 192 -2.37 24.76 -16.58
N PRO A 193 -3.07 25.86 -16.22
CA PRO A 193 -3.42 26.12 -14.81
C PRO A 193 -4.40 25.09 -14.24
N MET A 194 -5.28 24.49 -15.05
CA MET A 194 -6.14 23.39 -14.60
C MET A 194 -5.34 22.14 -14.22
N ILE A 195 -4.33 21.78 -15.02
CA ILE A 195 -3.41 20.68 -14.72
C ILE A 195 -2.65 20.98 -13.42
N ALA A 196 -2.12 22.20 -13.26
CA ALA A 196 -1.44 22.62 -12.04
C ALA A 196 -2.35 22.53 -10.80
N ALA A 197 -3.62 22.94 -10.92
CA ALA A 197 -4.59 22.84 -9.84
C ALA A 197 -4.90 21.40 -9.45
N MET A 198 -5.02 20.50 -10.44
CA MET A 198 -5.30 19.09 -10.20
C MET A 198 -4.11 18.38 -9.54
N LEU A 199 -2.88 18.66 -9.99
CA LEU A 199 -1.65 18.18 -9.35
C LEU A 199 -1.54 18.66 -7.90
N PHE A 200 -1.86 19.93 -7.65
CA PHE A 200 -1.86 20.50 -6.31
C PHE A 200 -2.90 19.82 -5.40
N ALA A 201 -4.12 19.63 -5.89
CA ALA A 201 -5.19 18.95 -5.14
C ALA A 201 -4.80 17.52 -4.78
N VAL A 202 -4.20 16.78 -5.72
CA VAL A 202 -3.68 15.42 -5.48
C VAL A 202 -2.59 15.42 -4.43
N ALA A 203 -1.60 16.32 -4.56
CA ALA A 203 -0.49 16.41 -3.60
C ALA A 203 -0.96 16.80 -2.19
N ALA A 204 -1.92 17.72 -2.10
CA ALA A 204 -2.53 18.13 -0.83
C ALA A 204 -3.30 16.97 -0.17
N ALA A 205 -4.12 16.24 -0.95
CA ALA A 205 -4.85 15.07 -0.45
C ALA A 205 -3.91 13.96 0.04
N PHE A 206 -2.84 13.68 -0.73
CA PHE A 206 -1.82 12.72 -0.35
C PHE A 206 -1.07 13.17 0.92
N GLY A 207 -0.68 14.45 0.99
CA GLY A 207 0.03 15.01 2.14
C GLY A 207 -0.79 14.99 3.43
N PHE A 208 -2.08 15.29 3.33
CA PHE A 208 -3.03 15.14 4.43
C PHE A 208 -3.13 13.68 4.88
N GLY A 209 -3.22 12.74 3.92
CA GLY A 209 -3.23 11.29 4.20
C GLY A 209 -1.99 10.81 4.95
N ILE A 210 -0.79 11.19 4.50
CA ILE A 210 0.48 10.81 5.16
C ILE A 210 0.59 11.38 6.58
N SER A 211 0.15 12.62 6.78
CA SER A 211 0.24 13.28 8.08
C SER A 211 -0.50 12.52 9.17
N GLY A 212 -1.61 11.86 8.83
CA GLY A 212 -2.37 11.00 9.74
C GLY A 212 -1.70 9.65 10.05
N ILE A 213 -0.91 9.10 9.12
CA ILE A 213 -0.30 7.76 9.25
C ILE A 213 1.16 7.76 9.69
N ARG A 214 1.83 8.92 9.76
CA ARG A 214 3.28 9.01 10.08
C ARG A 214 3.71 8.16 11.27
N LYS A 215 2.93 8.15 12.36
CA LYS A 215 3.25 7.36 13.57
C LYS A 215 2.99 5.85 13.40
N SER A 216 2.16 5.46 12.43
CA SER A 216 1.77 4.08 12.12
C SER A 216 2.53 3.49 10.93
N LEU A 217 3.24 4.31 10.17
CA LEU A 217 4.12 3.92 9.06
C LEU A 217 5.41 3.23 9.52
N ILE A 218 5.82 3.44 10.78
CA ILE A 218 6.89 2.66 11.39
C ILE A 218 6.34 1.24 11.57
N PRO A 219 6.94 0.21 10.96
CA PRO A 219 6.65 -1.16 11.33
C PRO A 219 6.88 -1.28 12.83
N GLU A 220 5.94 -1.83 13.60
CA GLU A 220 6.13 -2.07 15.04
C GLU A 220 7.19 -3.18 15.30
N THR A 221 8.09 -3.42 14.35
CA THR A 221 9.25 -4.28 14.49
C THR A 221 10.15 -3.69 15.57
N GLY A 222 10.13 -4.32 16.76
CA GLY A 222 11.01 -3.97 17.87
C GLY A 222 10.41 -3.05 18.94
N ARG A 223 9.13 -2.65 18.84
CA ARG A 223 8.42 -2.25 20.08
C ARG A 223 8.22 -3.53 20.90
N PRO A 224 8.52 -3.53 22.21
CA PRO A 224 8.04 -4.60 23.08
C PRO A 224 6.56 -4.79 22.76
N ARG A 225 6.11 -6.04 22.55
CA ARG A 225 4.67 -6.39 22.56
C ARG A 225 4.04 -5.51 23.63
N PRO A 226 2.97 -4.74 23.32
CA PRO A 226 2.40 -3.83 24.30
C PRO A 226 2.30 -4.60 25.60
N GLN A 227 3.09 -4.17 26.60
CA GLN A 227 2.95 -4.78 27.91
C GLN A 227 1.47 -4.59 28.27
N PRO A 228 0.80 -5.58 28.88
CA PRO A 228 -0.65 -5.60 29.09
C PRO A 228 -1.29 -4.37 29.78
N GLU A 229 -0.50 -3.35 30.15
CA GLU A 229 -0.93 -2.10 30.77
C GLU A 229 -1.93 -1.27 29.94
N ALA A 230 -2.08 -1.49 28.63
CA ALA A 230 -3.08 -0.78 27.82
C ALA A 230 -4.48 -1.43 27.76
N VAL A 231 -4.69 -2.59 28.41
CA VAL A 231 -6.02 -3.18 28.64
C VAL A 231 -6.50 -2.78 30.04
N SER A 232 -6.60 -1.47 30.30
CA SER A 232 -6.75 -0.98 31.68
C SER A 232 -8.18 -1.15 32.21
N SER A 233 -9.20 -1.18 31.36
CA SER A 233 -10.59 -1.28 31.82
C SER A 233 -11.00 -2.73 32.14
N ALA A 234 -11.79 -2.90 33.20
CA ALA A 234 -12.38 -4.20 33.54
C ALA A 234 -13.23 -4.77 32.38
N ALA A 235 -13.83 -3.88 31.58
CA ALA A 235 -14.62 -4.26 30.42
C ALA A 235 -13.76 -4.82 29.29
N ASP A 236 -12.59 -4.24 29.00
CA ASP A 236 -11.69 -4.78 27.98
C ASP A 236 -11.13 -6.17 28.39
N ARG A 237 -10.86 -6.39 29.69
CA ARG A 237 -10.46 -7.71 30.20
C ARG A 237 -11.57 -8.74 30.07
N HIS A 238 -12.81 -8.35 30.35
CA HIS A 238 -13.98 -9.21 30.18
C HIS A 238 -14.18 -9.59 28.70
N ASP A 239 -14.08 -8.62 27.80
CA ASP A 239 -14.20 -8.87 26.36
C ASP A 239 -13.07 -9.76 25.83
N LEU A 240 -11.83 -9.60 26.32
CA LEU A 240 -10.72 -10.49 25.97
C LEU A 240 -10.94 -11.91 26.45
N ALA A 241 -11.40 -12.12 27.68
CA ALA A 241 -11.71 -13.46 28.18
C ALA A 241 -12.82 -14.14 27.36
N ARG A 242 -13.84 -13.36 26.93
CA ARG A 242 -14.88 -13.86 26.02
C ARG A 242 -14.33 -14.20 24.64
N LEU A 243 -13.42 -13.38 24.12
CA LEU A 243 -12.72 -13.64 22.86
C LEU A 243 -11.90 -14.93 22.97
N GLU A 244 -11.07 -15.07 23.99
CA GLU A 244 -10.25 -16.27 24.24
C GLU A 244 -11.13 -17.52 24.30
N LYS A 245 -12.24 -17.48 25.03
CA LYS A 245 -13.20 -18.59 25.09
C LYS A 245 -13.76 -18.96 23.72
N LEU A 246 -14.20 -17.99 22.90
CA LEU A 246 -14.66 -18.28 21.55
C LEU A 246 -13.55 -18.88 20.67
N MET A 247 -12.31 -18.45 20.86
CA MET A 247 -11.16 -19.04 20.17
C MET A 247 -10.93 -20.48 20.62
N GLU A 248 -10.98 -20.78 21.91
CA GLU A 248 -10.91 -22.16 22.45
C GLU A 248 -12.04 -23.06 21.92
N GLU A 249 -13.24 -22.51 21.74
CA GLU A 249 -14.39 -23.21 21.13
C GLU A 249 -14.21 -23.46 19.62
N GLY A 250 -13.10 -23.00 19.02
CA GLY A 250 -12.76 -23.30 17.63
C GLY A 250 -13.42 -22.38 16.61
N ILE A 251 -13.91 -21.19 17.00
CA ILE A 251 -14.54 -20.24 16.07
C ILE A 251 -13.67 -19.93 14.84
N PHE A 252 -12.34 -19.93 15.02
CA PHE A 252 -11.36 -19.66 13.99
C PHE A 252 -11.36 -20.68 12.84
N LEU A 253 -11.91 -21.88 13.06
CA LEU A 253 -12.08 -22.91 12.03
C LEU A 253 -13.18 -22.55 11.02
N HIS A 254 -14.07 -21.60 11.36
CA HIS A 254 -15.15 -21.18 10.46
C HIS A 254 -14.56 -20.55 9.18
N PRO A 255 -14.86 -21.13 7.99
CA PRO A 255 -14.40 -20.58 6.73
C PRO A 255 -14.93 -19.16 6.52
N GLY A 256 -14.07 -18.26 6.02
CA GLY A 256 -14.48 -16.89 5.72
C GLY A 256 -14.84 -16.02 6.93
N LEU A 257 -14.53 -16.47 8.16
CA LEU A 257 -14.79 -15.70 9.38
C LEU A 257 -14.25 -14.26 9.22
N THR A 258 -15.15 -13.28 9.34
CA THR A 258 -14.77 -11.86 9.32
C THR A 258 -14.73 -11.27 10.72
N ILE A 259 -14.04 -10.14 10.87
CA ILE A 259 -14.03 -9.42 12.15
C ILE A 259 -15.41 -8.89 12.55
N GLY A 260 -16.26 -8.55 11.58
CA GLY A 260 -17.65 -8.14 11.83
C GLY A 260 -18.49 -9.29 12.40
N GLU A 261 -18.34 -10.49 11.85
CA GLU A 261 -18.99 -11.70 12.39
C GLU A 261 -18.53 -12.03 13.80
N LEU A 262 -17.21 -11.98 14.05
CA LEU A 262 -16.64 -12.23 15.37
C LEU A 262 -17.11 -11.17 16.39
N ALA A 263 -17.16 -9.90 15.99
CA ALA A 263 -17.70 -8.81 16.80
C ALA A 263 -19.18 -9.03 17.14
N GLY A 264 -19.98 -9.48 16.16
CA GLY A 264 -21.37 -9.84 16.35
C GLY A 264 -21.56 -10.99 17.35
N ARG A 265 -20.72 -12.03 17.30
CA ARG A 265 -20.77 -13.14 18.29
C ARG A 265 -20.34 -12.70 19.69
N LEU A 266 -19.46 -11.72 19.79
CA LEU A 266 -19.06 -11.11 21.06
C LEU A 266 -20.04 -10.03 21.55
N ASP A 267 -21.05 -9.66 20.75
CA ASP A 267 -21.96 -8.56 21.05
C ASP A 267 -21.21 -7.25 21.41
N ILE A 268 -20.17 -6.94 20.63
CA ILE A 268 -19.40 -5.70 20.78
C ILE A 268 -19.25 -4.98 19.43
N PRO A 269 -19.09 -3.65 19.42
CA PRO A 269 -18.80 -2.92 18.19
C PRO A 269 -17.49 -3.39 17.53
N GLU A 270 -17.49 -3.50 16.20
CA GLU A 270 -16.31 -3.97 15.44
C GLU A 270 -15.05 -3.14 15.72
N HIS A 271 -15.18 -1.82 15.83
CA HIS A 271 -14.06 -0.93 16.16
C HIS A 271 -13.44 -1.24 17.53
N ARG A 272 -14.24 -1.74 18.49
CA ARG A 272 -13.79 -2.17 19.81
C ARG A 272 -13.01 -3.47 19.71
N LEU A 273 -13.54 -4.47 18.98
CA LEU A 273 -12.81 -5.72 18.73
C LEU A 273 -11.48 -5.48 18.00
N ARG A 274 -11.47 -4.62 16.97
CA ARG A 274 -10.23 -4.21 16.29
C ARG A 274 -9.20 -3.65 17.25
N ARG A 275 -9.64 -2.78 18.18
CA ARG A 275 -8.75 -2.19 19.20
C ARG A 275 -8.24 -3.25 20.17
N LEU A 276 -9.09 -4.18 20.62
CA LEU A 276 -8.70 -5.27 21.52
C LEU A 276 -7.65 -6.17 20.87
N ILE A 277 -7.87 -6.61 19.64
CA ILE A 277 -6.91 -7.48 18.93
C ILE A 277 -5.62 -6.71 18.61
N ASN A 278 -5.71 -5.44 18.22
CA ASN A 278 -4.52 -4.66 17.87
C ASN A 278 -3.69 -4.22 19.07
N LYS A 279 -4.30 -3.55 20.05
CA LYS A 279 -3.59 -3.00 21.21
C LYS A 279 -3.44 -4.02 22.34
N GLY A 280 -4.43 -4.89 22.52
CA GLY A 280 -4.42 -5.90 23.58
C GLY A 280 -3.59 -7.13 23.21
N LEU A 281 -3.73 -7.63 21.97
CA LEU A 281 -3.04 -8.84 21.51
C LEU A 281 -1.84 -8.59 20.58
N GLY A 282 -1.68 -7.36 20.07
CA GLY A 282 -0.55 -6.95 19.25
C GLY A 282 -0.66 -7.29 17.75
N TYR A 283 -1.82 -7.74 17.26
CA TYR A 283 -1.99 -8.09 15.84
C TYR A 283 -2.32 -6.85 14.99
N ARG A 284 -1.67 -6.69 13.84
CA ARG A 284 -1.94 -5.58 12.91
C ARG A 284 -3.06 -5.86 11.93
N ASN A 285 -3.30 -7.13 11.61
CA ASN A 285 -4.37 -7.57 10.72
C ASN A 285 -5.12 -8.77 11.32
N PHE A 286 -6.41 -8.87 11.01
CA PHE A 286 -7.29 -9.92 11.55
C PHE A 286 -6.91 -11.31 11.04
N ALA A 287 -6.47 -11.41 9.79
CA ALA A 287 -6.04 -12.67 9.20
C ALA A 287 -4.85 -13.30 9.95
N ALA A 288 -3.88 -12.50 10.38
CA ALA A 288 -2.73 -12.95 11.17
C ALA A 288 -3.17 -13.46 12.55
N PHE A 289 -4.13 -12.78 13.19
CA PHE A 289 -4.73 -13.26 14.42
C PHE A 289 -5.37 -14.64 14.22
N LEU A 290 -6.22 -14.82 13.21
CA LEU A 290 -6.82 -16.13 12.92
C LEU A 290 -5.79 -17.19 12.54
N ASN A 291 -4.81 -16.84 11.72
CA ASN A 291 -3.79 -17.77 11.25
C ASN A 291 -2.95 -18.31 12.42
N ASP A 292 -2.60 -17.48 13.41
CA ASP A 292 -1.87 -17.95 14.59
C ASP A 292 -2.61 -19.10 15.30
N HIS A 293 -3.93 -18.97 15.51
CA HIS A 293 -4.75 -20.04 16.10
C HIS A 293 -4.89 -21.25 15.17
N ARG A 294 -5.09 -21.02 13.87
CA ARG A 294 -5.21 -22.11 12.87
C ARG A 294 -3.93 -22.93 12.73
N ILE A 295 -2.76 -22.27 12.74
CA ILE A 295 -1.47 -22.96 12.64
C ILE A 295 -1.17 -23.73 13.92
N GLU A 296 -1.56 -23.23 15.09
CA GLU A 296 -1.41 -23.98 16.34
C GLU A 296 -2.26 -25.26 16.34
N GLU A 297 -3.51 -25.18 15.87
CA GLU A 297 -4.35 -26.37 15.71
C GLU A 297 -3.81 -27.32 14.62
N ALA A 298 -3.27 -26.78 13.53
CA ALA A 298 -2.58 -27.57 12.50
C ALA A 298 -1.39 -28.33 13.11
N ARG A 299 -0.57 -27.65 13.93
CA ARG A 299 0.57 -28.24 14.62
C ARG A 299 0.14 -29.42 15.46
N ARG A 300 -0.92 -29.24 16.27
CA ARG A 300 -1.48 -30.28 17.13
C ARG A 300 -1.91 -31.51 16.33
N ARG A 301 -2.70 -31.33 15.26
CA ARG A 301 -3.19 -32.44 14.41
C ARG A 301 -2.08 -33.11 13.63
N LEU A 302 -1.10 -32.36 13.12
CA LEU A 302 0.03 -32.94 12.38
C LEU A 302 0.99 -33.73 13.26
N SER A 303 1.06 -33.44 14.57
CA SER A 303 1.85 -34.20 15.54
C SER A 303 1.10 -35.39 16.16
N ASP A 304 -0.20 -35.52 15.92
CA ASP A 304 -1.02 -36.57 16.50
C ASP A 304 -0.96 -37.86 15.65
N PRO A 305 -0.46 -38.99 16.20
CA PRO A 305 -0.42 -40.27 15.49
C PRO A 305 -1.79 -40.75 14.99
N GLN A 306 -2.88 -40.41 15.68
CA GLN A 306 -4.23 -40.78 15.25
C GLN A 306 -4.66 -40.03 13.99
N SER A 307 -4.09 -38.84 13.77
CA SER A 307 -4.39 -37.96 12.64
C SER A 307 -3.39 -38.15 11.48
N ALA A 308 -2.45 -39.11 11.56
CA ALA A 308 -1.38 -39.29 10.58
C ALA A 308 -1.84 -39.50 9.12
N ARG A 309 -3.04 -40.08 8.94
CA ARG A 309 -3.64 -40.35 7.61
C ARG A 309 -4.43 -39.17 7.05
N GLU A 310 -4.66 -38.11 7.83
CA GLU A 310 -5.39 -36.92 7.38
C GLU A 310 -4.65 -36.27 6.20
N GLN A 311 -5.34 -36.02 5.09
CA GLN A 311 -4.71 -35.33 3.96
C GLN A 311 -4.46 -33.87 4.33
N ILE A 312 -3.28 -33.35 4.05
CA ILE A 312 -2.91 -31.95 4.35
C ILE A 312 -3.89 -30.96 3.71
N THR A 313 -4.40 -31.30 2.52
CA THR A 313 -5.41 -30.50 1.83
C THR A 313 -6.74 -30.48 2.59
N GLY A 314 -7.19 -31.63 3.11
CA GLY A 314 -8.38 -31.72 3.94
C GLY A 314 -8.21 -30.94 5.24
N LEU A 315 -7.07 -31.12 5.92
CA LEU A 315 -6.71 -30.35 7.11
C LEU A 315 -6.76 -28.83 6.85
N ALA A 316 -6.23 -28.35 5.72
CA ALA A 316 -6.27 -26.94 5.38
C ALA A 316 -7.72 -26.41 5.29
N PHE A 317 -8.62 -27.17 4.67
CA PHE A 317 -10.04 -26.79 4.59
C PHE A 317 -10.73 -26.82 5.95
N ASP A 318 -10.46 -27.84 6.77
CA ASP A 318 -11.01 -27.97 8.13
C ASP A 318 -10.54 -26.84 9.06
N LEU A 319 -9.35 -26.29 8.80
CA LEU A 319 -8.81 -25.11 9.49
C LEU A 319 -9.43 -23.79 8.99
N GLY A 320 -10.34 -23.83 8.00
CA GLY A 320 -11.04 -22.66 7.48
C GLY A 320 -10.31 -21.93 6.34
N TYR A 321 -9.28 -22.52 5.74
CA TYR A 321 -8.65 -21.96 4.55
C TYR A 321 -9.46 -22.28 3.29
N SER A 322 -9.54 -21.32 2.36
CA SER A 322 -10.23 -21.51 1.08
C SER A 322 -9.42 -22.29 0.05
N SER A 323 -8.13 -22.51 0.29
CA SER A 323 -7.25 -23.30 -0.57
C SER A 323 -5.96 -23.69 0.16
N LEU A 324 -5.22 -24.64 -0.43
CA LEU A 324 -3.97 -25.16 0.14
C LEU A 324 -2.82 -24.15 0.11
N ALA A 325 -2.74 -23.27 -0.90
CA ALA A 325 -1.59 -22.39 -1.08
C ALA A 325 -1.45 -21.35 0.05
N PRO A 326 -2.51 -20.64 0.51
CA PRO A 326 -2.43 -19.78 1.69
C PRO A 326 -2.05 -20.51 2.98
N PHE A 327 -2.59 -21.71 3.20
CA PHE A 327 -2.22 -22.54 4.36
C PHE A 327 -0.74 -22.90 4.36
N ASN A 328 -0.22 -23.42 3.24
CA ASN A 328 1.19 -23.79 3.13
C ASN A 328 2.13 -22.61 3.36
N ARG A 329 1.78 -21.42 2.88
CA ARG A 329 2.55 -20.19 3.13
C ARG A 329 2.56 -19.84 4.62
N ALA A 330 1.38 -19.70 5.23
CA ALA A 330 1.25 -19.35 6.64
C ALA A 330 1.95 -20.36 7.55
N PHE A 331 1.81 -21.66 7.27
CA PHE A 331 2.47 -22.72 8.04
C PHE A 331 3.99 -22.63 7.92
N ARG A 332 4.51 -22.44 6.70
CA ARG A 332 5.97 -22.34 6.47
C ARG A 332 6.56 -21.09 7.09
N GLU A 333 5.88 -19.95 6.99
CA GLU A 333 6.28 -18.68 7.62
C GLU A 333 6.39 -18.86 9.14
N ARG A 334 5.43 -19.57 9.76
CA ARG A 334 5.42 -19.76 11.22
C ARG A 334 6.35 -20.86 11.73
N MET A 335 6.44 -21.98 11.01
CA MET A 335 7.15 -23.19 11.46
C MET A 335 8.52 -23.39 10.81
N GLY A 336 8.88 -22.57 9.81
CA GLY A 336 10.13 -22.68 9.05
C GLY A 336 10.20 -23.87 8.08
N MET A 337 9.16 -24.70 8.01
CA MET A 337 9.11 -25.92 7.18
C MET A 337 7.71 -26.18 6.63
N SER A 338 7.60 -27.07 5.64
CA SER A 338 6.28 -27.43 5.10
C SER A 338 5.46 -28.30 6.09
N PRO A 339 4.12 -28.31 5.99
CA PRO A 339 3.27 -29.18 6.82
C PRO A 339 3.65 -30.67 6.72
N SER A 340 4.00 -31.16 5.54
CA SER A 340 4.43 -32.54 5.33
C SER A 340 5.71 -32.87 6.09
N GLN A 341 6.73 -31.99 5.96
CA GLN A 341 8.00 -32.15 6.67
C GLN A 341 7.81 -32.08 8.19
N PHE A 342 6.94 -31.19 8.65
CA PHE A 342 6.61 -31.07 10.07
C PHE A 342 5.98 -32.36 10.60
N ARG A 343 5.00 -32.92 9.90
CA ARG A 343 4.35 -34.19 10.27
C ARG A 343 5.36 -35.33 10.36
N GLU A 344 6.18 -35.49 9.33
CA GLU A 344 7.21 -36.54 9.30
C GLU A 344 8.13 -36.44 10.51
N LYS A 345 8.64 -35.24 10.80
CA LYS A 345 9.51 -35.00 11.95
C LYS A 345 8.82 -35.24 13.29
N ALA A 346 7.57 -34.79 13.44
CA ALA A 346 6.82 -34.92 14.69
C ALA A 346 6.49 -36.39 15.01
N LEU A 347 6.10 -37.18 14.00
CA LEU A 347 5.75 -38.60 14.18
C LEU A 347 6.97 -39.52 14.29
N GLN A 348 8.16 -39.10 13.83
CA GLN A 348 9.41 -39.81 14.08
C GLN A 348 9.94 -39.60 15.52
N GLN A 349 9.47 -38.56 16.20
CA GLN A 349 9.88 -38.18 17.56
C GLN A 349 8.88 -38.60 18.65
N ALA A 350 7.73 -39.13 18.26
CA ALA A 350 6.67 -39.66 19.13
C ALA A 350 6.76 -41.19 19.21
#